data_AF-A0A1X1ZD86-F1
#
_entry.id   AF-A0A1X1ZD86-F1
#
_cell.length_a   1.000
_cell.length_b   1.000
_cell.length_c   1.000
_cell.angle_alpha   90.00
_cell.angle_beta   90.00
_cell.angle_gamma   90.00
#
_symmetry.space_group_name_H-M   'P 1'
#
loop_
_entity.id
_entity.type
_entity.pdbx_description
1 polymer ?
#
loop_
_entity_poly.entity_id
_entity_poly.type
_entity_poly.pdbx_seq_one_letter_code
_entity_poly.pdbx_strand_id
1 'polypeptide(L)'
;MPEELGAHADTARAREGALALRLQQSVLADRAFLATVHGATQVALQGRRRLDGIEAEIRAALAHHRALALDTPAGARQFQRFLRAKALDIHQVIADTVADSQARARATQALGGGYAVEDRPSIQAVDHTIKRAPATEDERRRNQVEAFRTVFGREPVSASDWTTAAALDAHTYNPTFDGAQSEVRVVKIDPVAGQGVVRSSQWIEQPWVHRILSRDAGNGRGAAKDFDPEDTKVTTYIDYDNGIVVMRQNPSVELNPDGSVRQVKVGVPQGSVAQAADGSVRIKYDAGNPLAPGALTDKHGPLGDHRLSVNGDLVFTPGPDGVHVDGTRSDYPSLEVYQDLPGGAQTVLIDPAQSGRSHAPMLNLPFHHDIGVGGKAFAPFDHGGSWNPRFDVRTPIPATDFGPTTGPPSASSAPGRPGGVPA
;
A
#
# COMPACT_ATOMS: atom_id res chain seq x y z
N MET A 1 55.82 20.38 -4.30
CA MET A 1 55.12 19.08 -4.41
C MET A 1 54.95 18.27 -3.11
N PRO A 2 55.50 18.63 -1.93
CA PRO A 2 55.08 18.03 -0.65
C PRO A 2 53.86 18.71 0.00
N GLU A 3 53.70 20.02 -0.21
CA GLU A 3 52.68 20.84 0.46
C GLU A 3 51.25 20.56 -0.01
N GLU A 4 51.07 20.22 -1.29
CA GLU A 4 49.76 19.86 -1.86
C GLU A 4 49.24 18.53 -1.30
N LEU A 5 50.12 17.57 -0.99
CA LEU A 5 49.76 16.29 -0.37
C LEU A 5 49.30 16.46 1.10
N GLY A 6 49.84 17.44 1.83
CA GLY A 6 49.43 17.76 3.20
C GLY A 6 48.02 18.36 3.27
N ALA A 7 47.70 19.29 2.36
CA ALA A 7 46.39 19.93 2.29
C ALA A 7 45.25 18.94 2.01
N HIS A 8 45.49 17.93 1.17
CA HIS A 8 44.52 16.87 0.90
C HIS A 8 44.30 15.94 2.10
N ALA A 9 45.37 15.60 2.83
CA ALA A 9 45.27 14.77 4.03
C ALA A 9 44.50 15.44 5.17
N ASP A 10 44.70 16.75 5.37
CA ASP A 10 43.98 17.51 6.39
C ASP A 10 42.49 17.71 6.02
N THR A 11 42.20 17.92 4.73
CA THR A 11 40.82 17.95 4.22
C THR A 11 40.12 16.61 4.41
N ALA A 12 40.81 15.48 4.24
CA ALA A 12 40.27 14.15 4.48
C ALA A 12 39.94 13.93 5.96
N ARG A 13 40.85 14.28 6.89
CA ARG A 13 40.59 14.17 8.34
C ARG A 13 39.44 15.06 8.82
N ALA A 14 39.33 16.27 8.29
CA ALA A 14 38.21 17.17 8.62
C ALA A 14 36.87 16.57 8.18
N ARG A 15 36.83 15.91 7.02
CA ARG A 15 35.63 15.20 6.53
C ARG A 15 35.30 13.97 7.37
N GLU A 16 36.31 13.19 7.77
CA GLU A 16 36.12 12.05 8.68
C GLU A 16 35.56 12.48 10.05
N GLY A 17 36.06 13.58 10.61
CA GLY A 17 35.55 14.15 11.87
C GLY A 17 34.09 14.62 11.75
N ALA A 18 33.74 15.30 10.66
CA ALA A 18 32.37 15.71 10.37
C ALA A 18 31.42 14.51 10.19
N LEU A 19 31.89 13.44 9.55
CA LEU A 19 31.14 12.19 9.40
C LEU A 19 30.89 11.51 10.74
N ALA A 20 31.92 11.41 11.59
CA ALA A 20 31.82 10.80 12.92
C ALA A 20 30.80 11.52 13.81
N LEU A 21 30.80 12.86 13.82
CA LEU A 21 29.84 13.68 14.55
C LEU A 21 28.40 13.46 14.04
N ARG A 22 28.22 13.39 12.72
CA ARG A 22 26.90 13.14 12.10
C ARG A 22 26.38 11.74 12.47
N LEU A 23 27.23 10.72 12.45
CA LEU A 23 26.87 9.36 12.87
C LEU A 23 26.45 9.33 14.34
N GLN A 24 27.19 10.02 15.22
CA GLN A 24 26.85 10.09 16.64
C GLN A 24 25.50 10.77 16.89
N GLN A 25 25.23 11.88 16.20
CA GLN A 25 23.93 12.58 16.27
C GLN A 25 22.79 11.70 15.76
N SER A 26 22.99 10.98 14.64
CA SER A 26 22.02 10.02 14.12
C SER A 26 21.71 8.91 15.12
N VAL A 27 22.72 8.31 15.75
CA VAL A 27 22.52 7.23 16.74
C VAL A 27 21.73 7.70 17.95
N LEU A 28 21.95 8.94 18.41
CA LEU A 28 21.18 9.52 19.52
C LEU A 28 19.73 9.79 19.13
N ALA A 29 19.51 10.33 17.93
CA ALA A 29 18.17 10.54 17.40
C ALA A 29 17.42 9.21 17.20
N ASP A 30 18.11 8.17 16.72
CA ASP A 30 17.56 6.83 16.52
C ASP A 30 17.13 6.19 17.85
N ARG A 31 17.94 6.33 18.90
CA ARG A 31 17.59 5.84 20.25
C ARG A 31 16.36 6.56 20.82
N ALA A 32 16.33 7.90 20.70
CA ALA A 32 15.20 8.70 21.18
C ALA A 32 13.91 8.37 20.41
N PHE A 33 14.05 8.13 19.11
CA PHE A 33 12.95 7.72 18.24
C PHE A 33 12.41 6.33 18.60
N LEU A 34 13.28 5.33 18.76
CA LEU A 34 12.91 3.97 19.18
C LEU A 34 12.18 3.97 20.54
N ALA A 35 12.67 4.76 21.50
CA ALA A 35 12.00 4.91 22.79
C ALA A 35 10.60 5.53 22.65
N THR A 36 10.44 6.50 21.75
CA THR A 36 9.16 7.16 21.47
C THR A 36 8.14 6.18 20.88
N VAL A 37 8.56 5.40 19.87
CA VAL A 37 7.70 4.37 19.23
C VAL A 37 7.38 3.25 20.20
N HIS A 38 8.36 2.74 20.95
CA HIS A 38 8.12 1.67 21.93
C HIS A 38 7.09 2.10 22.98
N GLY A 39 7.19 3.34 23.48
CA GLY A 39 6.18 3.89 24.38
C GLY A 39 4.81 4.06 23.72
N ALA A 40 4.74 4.46 22.44
CA ALA A 40 3.47 4.56 21.70
C ALA A 40 2.75 3.21 21.64
N THR A 41 3.49 2.16 21.29
CA THR A 41 2.97 0.79 21.23
C THR A 41 2.48 0.33 22.61
N GLN A 42 3.21 0.63 23.68
CA GLN A 42 2.79 0.28 25.04
C GLN A 42 1.47 0.96 25.43
N VAL A 43 1.31 2.25 25.12
CA VAL A 43 0.08 3.00 25.41
C VAL A 43 -1.10 2.46 24.59
N ALA A 44 -0.90 2.17 23.31
CA ALA A 44 -1.93 1.55 22.47
C ALA A 44 -2.37 0.18 23.01
N LEU A 45 -1.41 -0.67 23.41
CA LEU A 45 -1.70 -1.97 24.02
C LEU A 45 -2.41 -1.84 25.37
N GLN A 46 -2.11 -0.80 26.14
CA GLN A 46 -2.80 -0.53 27.41
C GLN A 46 -4.22 -0.01 27.17
N GLY A 47 -4.41 0.88 26.19
CA GLY A 47 -5.73 1.37 25.78
C GLY A 47 -6.64 0.22 25.36
N ARG A 48 -6.13 -0.68 24.52
CA ARG A 48 -6.86 -1.90 24.12
C ARG A 48 -7.23 -2.77 25.31
N ARG A 49 -6.29 -3.08 26.21
CA ARG A 49 -6.58 -3.87 27.42
C ARG A 49 -7.65 -3.25 28.30
N ARG A 50 -7.70 -1.91 28.37
CA ARG A 50 -8.78 -1.18 29.08
C ARG A 50 -10.13 -1.34 28.38
N LEU A 51 -10.18 -1.25 27.05
CA LEU A 51 -11.39 -1.47 26.27
C LEU A 51 -11.90 -2.91 26.40
N ASP A 52 -11.01 -3.90 26.35
CA ASP A 52 -11.35 -5.32 26.56
C ASP A 52 -11.92 -5.55 27.97
N GLY A 53 -11.38 -4.87 28.98
CA GLY A 53 -11.92 -4.88 30.35
C GLY A 53 -13.33 -4.28 30.44
N ILE A 54 -13.56 -3.15 29.76
CA ILE A 54 -14.89 -2.51 29.68
C ILE A 54 -15.90 -3.44 28.99
N GLU A 55 -15.50 -4.09 27.90
CA GLU A 55 -16.33 -5.07 27.20
C GLU A 55 -16.69 -6.26 28.12
N ALA A 56 -15.70 -6.79 28.85
CA ALA A 56 -15.91 -7.89 29.79
C ALA A 56 -16.89 -7.50 30.92
N GLU A 57 -16.79 -6.29 31.46
CA GLU A 57 -17.72 -5.78 32.48
C GLU A 57 -19.15 -5.62 31.93
N ILE A 58 -19.30 -5.12 30.70
CA ILE A 58 -20.61 -5.01 30.03
C ILE A 58 -21.21 -6.41 29.81
N ARG A 59 -20.40 -7.36 29.32
CA ARG A 59 -20.84 -8.74 29.09
C ARG A 59 -21.23 -9.44 30.38
N ALA A 60 -20.47 -9.26 31.46
CA ALA A 60 -20.79 -9.79 32.78
C ALA A 60 -22.11 -9.20 33.31
N ALA A 61 -22.32 -7.89 33.17
CA ALA A 61 -23.58 -7.24 33.56
C ALA A 61 -24.77 -7.83 32.79
N LEU A 62 -24.65 -8.02 31.47
CA LEU A 62 -25.69 -8.63 30.63
C LEU A 62 -25.95 -10.10 30.98
N ALA A 63 -24.92 -10.87 31.32
CA ALA A 63 -25.09 -12.26 31.75
C ALA A 63 -25.92 -12.38 33.04
N HIS A 64 -25.84 -11.37 33.93
CA HIS A 64 -26.61 -11.28 35.16
C HIS A 64 -27.93 -10.48 35.03
N HIS A 65 -28.56 -10.48 33.85
CA HIS A 65 -29.80 -9.72 33.56
C HIS A 65 -30.94 -9.88 34.59
N ARG A 66 -31.10 -11.05 35.24
CA ARG A 66 -32.10 -11.26 36.31
C ARG A 66 -31.79 -10.50 37.60
N ALA A 67 -30.51 -10.25 37.90
CA ALA A 67 -30.09 -9.46 39.06
C ALA A 67 -30.22 -7.94 38.83
N LEU A 68 -30.34 -7.51 37.57
CA LEU A 68 -30.49 -6.11 37.17
C LEU A 68 -31.95 -5.60 37.24
N ALA A 69 -32.93 -6.49 37.45
CA ALA A 69 -34.36 -6.16 37.50
C ALA A 69 -34.81 -5.19 36.38
N LEU A 70 -34.38 -5.47 35.14
CA LEU A 70 -34.58 -4.60 33.97
C LEU A 70 -36.05 -4.41 33.58
N ASP A 71 -36.92 -5.29 34.08
CA ASP A 71 -38.38 -5.21 34.00
C ASP A 71 -38.98 -4.15 34.95
N THR A 72 -38.16 -3.61 35.86
CA THR A 72 -38.56 -2.52 36.75
C THR A 72 -37.98 -1.17 36.28
N PRO A 73 -38.71 -0.05 36.48
CA PRO A 73 -38.17 1.28 36.20
C PRO A 73 -36.90 1.62 36.99
N ALA A 74 -36.74 1.05 38.19
CA ALA A 74 -35.57 1.27 39.02
C ALA A 74 -34.33 0.56 38.46
N GLY A 75 -34.46 -0.72 38.10
CA GLY A 75 -33.39 -1.50 37.48
C GLY A 75 -32.97 -0.96 36.11
N ALA A 76 -33.93 -0.56 35.27
CA ALA A 76 -33.65 0.09 33.99
C ALA A 76 -32.84 1.39 34.15
N ARG A 77 -33.19 2.24 35.12
CA ARG A 77 -32.42 3.48 35.42
C ARG A 77 -31.02 3.18 35.93
N GLN A 78 -30.86 2.16 36.77
CA GLN A 78 -29.56 1.75 37.28
C GLN A 78 -28.66 1.23 36.15
N PHE A 79 -29.20 0.43 35.24
CA PHE A 79 -28.47 -0.07 34.09
C PHE A 79 -28.11 1.03 33.09
N GLN A 80 -29.01 2.00 32.85
CA GLN A 80 -28.70 3.19 32.04
C GLN A 80 -27.55 4.02 32.63
N ARG A 81 -27.49 4.18 33.97
CA ARG A 81 -26.37 4.85 34.64
C ARG A 81 -25.06 4.08 34.46
N PHE A 82 -25.10 2.76 34.57
CA PHE A 82 -23.95 1.89 34.31
C PHE A 82 -23.43 2.05 32.87
N LEU A 83 -24.32 1.96 31.86
CA LEU A 83 -23.93 2.14 30.46
C LEU A 83 -23.36 3.54 30.18
N ARG A 84 -23.95 4.58 30.78
CA ARG A 84 -23.43 5.95 30.65
C ARG A 84 -22.03 6.08 31.24
N ALA A 85 -21.76 5.45 32.40
CA ALA A 85 -20.42 5.40 32.97
C ALA A 85 -19.44 4.69 32.03
N LYS A 86 -19.83 3.55 31.44
CA LYS A 86 -18.97 2.83 30.48
C LYS A 86 -18.71 3.59 29.18
N ALA A 87 -19.68 4.33 28.66
CA ALA A 87 -19.47 5.22 27.52
C ALA A 87 -18.45 6.32 27.84
N LEU A 88 -18.49 6.89 29.05
CA LEU A 88 -17.50 7.87 29.51
C LEU A 88 -16.11 7.22 29.66
N ASP A 89 -16.02 6.02 30.21
CA ASP A 89 -14.76 5.27 30.32
C ASP A 89 -14.12 5.03 28.94
N ILE A 90 -14.92 4.65 27.93
CA ILE A 90 -14.46 4.45 26.54
C ILE A 90 -13.95 5.77 25.95
N HIS A 91 -14.72 6.85 26.08
CA HIS A 91 -14.29 8.17 25.59
C HIS A 91 -13.00 8.63 26.24
N GLN A 92 -12.82 8.37 27.54
CA GLN A 92 -11.59 8.69 28.25
C GLN A 92 -10.39 7.89 27.71
N VAL A 93 -10.54 6.58 27.50
CA VAL A 93 -9.48 5.73 26.93
C VAL A 93 -9.06 6.22 25.54
N ILE A 94 -10.03 6.61 24.71
CA ILE A 94 -9.76 7.15 23.37
C ILE A 94 -9.04 8.50 23.47
N ALA A 95 -9.54 9.41 24.31
CA ALA A 95 -8.95 10.74 24.50
C ALA A 95 -7.51 10.64 25.02
N ASP A 96 -7.24 9.77 26.00
CA ASP A 96 -5.89 9.51 26.53
C ASP A 96 -4.95 9.02 25.43
N THR A 97 -5.42 8.07 24.61
CA THR A 97 -4.65 7.47 23.52
C THR A 97 -4.35 8.46 22.41
N VAL A 98 -5.33 9.29 22.03
CA VAL A 98 -5.17 10.36 21.04
C VAL A 98 -4.21 11.44 21.53
N ALA A 99 -4.32 11.85 22.80
CA ALA A 99 -3.43 12.84 23.41
C ALA A 99 -1.97 12.34 23.45
N ASP A 100 -1.74 11.08 23.82
CA ASP A 100 -0.41 10.46 23.79
C ASP A 100 0.12 10.36 22.35
N SER A 101 -0.71 9.93 21.39
CA SER A 101 -0.35 9.89 19.97
C SER A 101 0.10 11.27 19.45
N GLN A 102 -0.66 12.33 19.76
CA GLN A 102 -0.30 13.70 19.38
C GLN A 102 0.97 14.21 20.09
N ALA A 103 1.18 13.85 21.35
CA ALA A 103 2.41 14.20 22.08
C ALA A 103 3.64 13.52 21.45
N ARG A 104 3.51 12.25 21.06
CA ARG A 104 4.59 11.49 20.42
C ARG A 104 4.84 11.92 18.99
N ALA A 105 3.79 12.25 18.23
CA ALA A 105 3.93 12.85 16.90
C ALA A 105 4.77 14.14 16.96
N ARG A 106 4.51 15.00 17.96
CA ARG A 106 5.32 16.21 18.20
C ARG A 106 6.77 15.87 18.60
N ALA A 107 6.97 14.86 19.43
CA ALA A 107 8.32 14.40 19.80
C ALA A 107 9.10 13.88 18.57
N THR A 108 8.45 13.09 17.71
CA THR A 108 9.03 12.61 16.46
C THR A 108 9.34 13.74 15.48
N GLN A 109 8.45 14.72 15.35
CA GLN A 109 8.69 15.92 14.54
C GLN A 109 9.89 16.73 15.05
N ALA A 110 10.03 16.88 16.37
CA ALA A 110 11.18 17.56 16.98
C ALA A 110 12.50 16.81 16.75
N LEU A 111 12.48 15.47 16.74
CA LEU A 111 13.64 14.65 16.37
C LEU A 111 14.03 14.79 14.90
N GLY A 112 13.10 15.19 14.03
CA GLY A 112 13.34 15.47 12.61
C GLY A 112 14.47 16.50 12.37
N GLY A 113 14.63 17.48 13.28
CA GLY A 113 15.70 18.48 13.24
C GLY A 113 17.11 17.90 13.47
N GLY A 114 17.23 16.79 14.21
CA GLY A 114 18.51 16.08 14.42
C GLY A 114 19.03 15.34 13.19
N TYR A 115 18.24 15.32 12.12
CA TYR A 115 18.57 14.72 10.82
C TYR A 115 18.71 15.76 9.70
N ALA A 116 18.66 17.07 10.00
CA ALA A 116 18.82 18.12 9.01
C ALA A 116 20.26 18.11 8.44
N VAL A 117 20.37 18.08 7.12
CA VAL A 117 21.65 18.16 6.40
C VAL A 117 21.80 19.58 5.88
N GLU A 118 22.68 20.37 6.49
CA GLU A 118 23.20 21.58 5.85
C GLU A 118 24.14 21.18 4.70
N ASP A 119 23.82 21.72 3.52
CA ASP A 119 24.57 21.83 2.26
C ASP A 119 25.16 20.55 1.61
N ARG A 120 24.78 20.32 0.34
CA ARG A 120 25.23 19.18 -0.47
C ARG A 120 26.35 19.61 -1.42
N PRO A 121 27.58 19.06 -1.31
CA PRO A 121 28.37 18.78 -2.50
C PRO A 121 27.84 17.48 -3.14
N SER A 122 27.56 17.55 -4.43
CA SER A 122 27.15 16.41 -5.27
C SER A 122 28.16 15.27 -5.18
N ILE A 123 27.73 14.12 -4.66
CA ILE A 123 28.47 12.87 -4.78
C ILE A 123 28.09 12.24 -6.12
N GLN A 124 29.04 12.25 -7.05
CA GLN A 124 28.95 11.50 -8.30
C GLN A 124 29.08 10.00 -7.97
N ALA A 125 28.00 9.25 -8.14
CA ALA A 125 28.04 7.80 -8.04
C ALA A 125 28.89 7.26 -9.20
N VAL A 126 29.94 6.54 -8.87
CA VAL A 126 30.76 5.81 -9.84
C VAL A 126 29.95 4.61 -10.31
N ASP A 127 29.83 4.50 -11.63
CA ASP A 127 29.10 3.46 -12.33
C ASP A 127 29.68 2.08 -11.98
N HIS A 128 28.86 1.24 -11.33
CA HIS A 128 29.12 -0.19 -11.24
C HIS A 128 27.99 -0.92 -11.96
N THR A 129 28.11 -0.96 -13.28
CA THR A 129 27.51 -1.98 -14.13
C THR A 129 27.84 -3.37 -13.61
N ILE A 130 26.84 -4.06 -13.08
CA ILE A 130 26.74 -5.52 -13.16
C ILE A 130 25.39 -5.83 -13.84
N LYS A 131 25.39 -5.81 -15.17
CA LYS A 131 24.44 -6.58 -15.98
C LYS A 131 25.13 -7.87 -16.42
N ARG A 132 24.61 -9.02 -15.99
CA ARG A 132 24.81 -10.36 -16.59
C ARG A 132 23.82 -11.33 -15.94
N ALA A 133 22.93 -12.02 -16.64
CA ALA A 133 22.38 -11.88 -17.99
C ALA A 133 20.87 -12.17 -17.84
N PRO A 134 19.97 -11.42 -18.51
CA PRO A 134 18.55 -11.76 -18.51
C PRO A 134 18.35 -13.06 -19.30
N ALA A 135 17.19 -13.68 -19.13
CA ALA A 135 16.62 -14.52 -20.18
C ALA A 135 16.78 -13.81 -21.54
N THR A 136 16.99 -14.53 -22.63
CA THR A 136 17.01 -13.86 -23.94
C THR A 136 15.70 -13.09 -24.10
N GLU A 137 15.71 -11.92 -24.76
CA GLU A 137 14.46 -11.17 -25.01
C GLU A 137 13.36 -12.07 -25.59
N ASP A 138 13.77 -13.10 -26.35
CA ASP A 138 12.92 -14.15 -26.91
C ASP A 138 12.22 -15.05 -25.86
N GLU A 139 12.86 -15.37 -24.74
CA GLU A 139 12.22 -16.16 -23.66
C GLU A 139 11.21 -15.33 -22.90
N ARG A 140 11.57 -14.11 -22.48
CA ARG A 140 10.62 -13.20 -21.83
C ARG A 140 9.41 -12.92 -22.72
N ARG A 141 9.66 -12.66 -24.01
CA ARG A 141 8.59 -12.44 -25.00
C ARG A 141 7.65 -13.65 -25.10
N ARG A 142 8.18 -14.88 -25.09
CA ARG A 142 7.36 -16.11 -25.13
C ARG A 142 6.50 -16.25 -23.88
N ASN A 143 7.05 -16.02 -22.70
CA ASN A 143 6.31 -16.10 -21.43
C ASN A 143 5.16 -15.08 -21.37
N GLN A 144 5.40 -13.86 -21.84
CA GLN A 144 4.36 -12.83 -21.97
C GLN A 144 3.22 -13.25 -22.92
N VAL A 145 3.56 -13.82 -24.10
CA VAL A 145 2.56 -14.33 -25.05
C VAL A 145 1.73 -15.44 -24.41
N GLU A 146 2.36 -16.38 -23.69
CA GLU A 146 1.67 -17.47 -23.02
C GLU A 146 0.73 -16.98 -21.90
N ALA A 147 1.20 -16.05 -21.07
CA ALA A 147 0.41 -15.45 -20.00
C ALA A 147 -0.82 -14.70 -20.55
N PHE A 148 -0.64 -13.92 -21.62
CA PHE A 148 -1.72 -13.23 -22.30
C PHE A 148 -2.73 -14.21 -22.92
N ARG A 149 -2.22 -15.23 -23.63
CA ARG A 149 -3.06 -16.27 -24.24
C ARG A 149 -3.87 -17.06 -23.21
N THR A 150 -3.32 -17.30 -22.03
CA THR A 150 -4.04 -17.98 -20.94
C THR A 150 -5.31 -17.24 -20.53
N VAL A 151 -5.27 -15.90 -20.51
CA VAL A 151 -6.39 -15.05 -20.09
C VAL A 151 -7.35 -14.76 -21.24
N PHE A 152 -6.84 -14.48 -22.44
CA PHE A 152 -7.62 -13.98 -23.57
C PHE A 152 -7.87 -15.00 -24.69
N GLY A 153 -7.19 -16.15 -24.68
CA GLY A 153 -7.31 -17.17 -25.72
C GLY A 153 -6.73 -16.78 -27.09
N ARG A 154 -6.03 -15.66 -27.18
CA ARG A 154 -5.38 -15.13 -28.39
C ARG A 154 -3.99 -14.61 -28.08
N GLU A 155 -3.17 -14.38 -29.11
CA GLU A 155 -1.87 -13.72 -28.97
C GLU A 155 -2.00 -12.19 -28.87
N PRO A 156 -1.05 -11.50 -28.22
CA PRO A 156 -1.01 -10.04 -28.17
C PRO A 156 -0.65 -9.46 -29.54
N VAL A 157 -1.42 -8.45 -29.97
CA VAL A 157 -1.23 -7.79 -31.28
C VAL A 157 -1.11 -6.27 -31.15
N SER A 158 -1.81 -5.67 -30.19
CA SER A 158 -1.81 -4.21 -29.97
C SER A 158 -0.75 -3.80 -28.94
N ALA A 159 -0.46 -2.50 -28.85
CA ALA A 159 0.40 -1.97 -27.80
C ALA A 159 -0.19 -2.24 -26.40
N SER A 160 -1.49 -2.02 -26.22
CA SER A 160 -2.22 -2.36 -24.98
C SER A 160 -2.08 -3.84 -24.63
N ASP A 161 -2.18 -4.74 -25.63
CA ASP A 161 -2.00 -6.19 -25.40
C ASP A 161 -0.60 -6.50 -24.87
N TRP A 162 0.44 -5.89 -25.44
CA TRP A 162 1.82 -6.11 -25.01
C TRP A 162 2.10 -5.55 -23.62
N THR A 163 1.52 -4.39 -23.29
CA THR A 163 1.57 -3.84 -21.93
C THR A 163 0.91 -4.79 -20.93
N THR A 164 -0.26 -5.32 -21.27
CA THR A 164 -1.00 -6.27 -20.43
C THR A 164 -0.32 -7.63 -20.34
N ALA A 165 0.29 -8.11 -21.41
CA ALA A 165 1.08 -9.34 -21.44
C ALA A 165 2.28 -9.25 -20.47
N ALA A 166 2.95 -8.09 -20.41
CA ALA A 166 4.02 -7.85 -19.44
C ALA A 166 3.52 -7.88 -17.99
N ALA A 167 2.32 -7.34 -17.72
CA ALA A 167 1.72 -7.38 -16.38
C ALA A 167 1.23 -8.77 -15.96
N LEU A 168 0.79 -9.58 -16.93
CA LEU A 168 0.32 -10.96 -16.70
C LEU A 168 1.46 -11.97 -16.53
N ASP A 169 2.66 -11.64 -17.01
CA ASP A 169 3.82 -12.52 -16.87
C ASP A 169 4.27 -12.64 -15.41
N ALA A 170 4.01 -13.82 -14.84
CA ALA A 170 4.43 -14.18 -13.49
C ALA A 170 5.94 -14.46 -13.41
N HIS A 171 6.62 -14.66 -14.54
CA HIS A 171 8.04 -14.96 -14.53
C HIS A 171 8.87 -13.79 -14.05
N THR A 172 9.93 -14.16 -13.34
CA THR A 172 10.97 -13.26 -12.86
C THR A 172 12.26 -13.54 -13.57
N TYR A 173 12.94 -12.48 -13.98
CA TYR A 173 14.19 -12.48 -14.73
C TYR A 173 15.33 -11.86 -13.92
N ASN A 174 15.02 -11.18 -12.81
CA ASN A 174 15.98 -10.64 -11.88
C ASN A 174 16.58 -11.79 -11.03
N PRO A 175 17.90 -12.02 -11.10
CA PRO A 175 18.55 -13.11 -10.38
C PRO A 175 18.41 -13.00 -8.85
N THR A 176 18.14 -11.80 -8.31
CA THR A 176 17.93 -11.60 -6.87
C THR A 176 16.64 -12.25 -6.35
N PHE A 177 15.72 -12.63 -7.24
CA PHE A 177 14.51 -13.36 -6.89
C PHE A 177 14.71 -14.87 -6.77
N ASP A 178 15.92 -15.40 -7.01
CA ASP A 178 16.27 -16.81 -6.79
C ASP A 178 15.26 -17.80 -7.43
N GLY A 179 14.78 -17.45 -8.63
CA GLY A 179 13.78 -18.22 -9.38
C GLY A 179 12.34 -18.13 -8.87
N ALA A 180 12.09 -17.41 -7.77
CA ALA A 180 10.73 -17.20 -7.25
C ALA A 180 9.90 -16.36 -8.21
N GLN A 181 8.76 -16.88 -8.63
CA GLN A 181 7.84 -16.20 -9.54
C GLN A 181 7.03 -15.14 -8.80
N SER A 182 6.56 -14.12 -9.52
CA SER A 182 5.58 -13.15 -9.03
C SER A 182 4.19 -13.78 -8.95
N GLU A 183 3.35 -13.29 -8.05
CA GLU A 183 1.95 -13.69 -7.99
C GLU A 183 1.08 -12.70 -8.77
N VAL A 184 0.26 -13.22 -9.68
CA VAL A 184 -0.64 -12.44 -10.52
C VAL A 184 -2.09 -12.83 -10.23
N ARG A 185 -2.94 -11.82 -10.03
CA ARG A 185 -4.38 -11.96 -9.88
C ARG A 185 -5.11 -10.99 -10.81
N VAL A 186 -6.31 -11.36 -11.23
CA VAL A 186 -7.06 -10.61 -12.23
C VAL A 186 -8.56 -10.50 -11.91
N VAL A 187 -9.19 -9.47 -12.46
CA VAL A 187 -10.65 -9.31 -12.54
C VAL A 187 -10.98 -8.76 -13.92
N LYS A 188 -11.97 -9.34 -14.62
CA LYS A 188 -12.53 -8.78 -15.85
C LYS A 188 -13.46 -7.62 -15.52
N ILE A 189 -13.40 -6.59 -16.34
CA ILE A 189 -14.29 -5.42 -16.31
C ILE A 189 -14.89 -5.21 -17.70
N ASP A 190 -15.93 -4.39 -17.80
CA ASP A 190 -16.44 -3.94 -19.09
C ASP A 190 -15.39 -3.03 -19.76
N PRO A 191 -15.03 -3.25 -21.05
CA PRO A 191 -14.09 -2.40 -21.75
C PRO A 191 -14.57 -0.94 -21.86
N VAL A 192 -13.64 0.01 -21.80
CA VAL A 192 -13.90 1.46 -22.00
C VAL A 192 -13.04 1.94 -23.16
N ALA A 193 -13.63 1.96 -24.36
CA ALA A 193 -12.92 2.21 -25.59
C ALA A 193 -12.14 3.54 -25.58
N GLY A 194 -10.88 3.49 -26.03
CA GLY A 194 -10.03 4.67 -26.20
C GLY A 194 -9.31 5.14 -24.93
N GLN A 195 -9.47 4.42 -23.81
CA GLN A 195 -8.78 4.73 -22.56
C GLN A 195 -7.46 3.96 -22.38
N GLY A 196 -7.14 3.01 -23.26
CA GLY A 196 -5.85 2.35 -23.27
C GLY A 196 -5.55 1.57 -21.99
N VAL A 197 -4.30 1.63 -21.53
CA VAL A 197 -3.87 0.94 -20.31
C VAL A 197 -3.40 1.93 -19.25
N VAL A 198 -3.99 1.87 -18.06
CA VAL A 198 -3.49 2.59 -16.88
C VAL A 198 -2.55 1.67 -16.12
N ARG A 199 -1.32 2.09 -15.92
CA ARG A 199 -0.28 1.36 -15.19
C ARG A 199 0.00 2.07 -13.88
N SER A 200 -0.22 1.38 -12.77
CA SER A 200 0.13 1.83 -11.44
C SER A 200 1.20 0.94 -10.86
N SER A 201 2.26 1.55 -10.30
CA SER A 201 3.30 0.83 -9.57
C SER A 201 3.52 1.40 -8.19
N GLN A 202 3.85 0.50 -7.26
CA GLN A 202 4.31 0.84 -5.93
C GLN A 202 5.73 0.32 -5.76
N TRP A 203 6.68 1.22 -5.51
CA TRP A 203 8.11 0.89 -5.47
C TRP A 203 8.82 1.56 -4.30
N ILE A 204 9.85 0.86 -3.82
CA ILE A 204 10.73 1.33 -2.76
C ILE A 204 11.92 2.04 -3.40
N GLU A 205 12.02 3.35 -3.23
CA GLU A 205 13.12 4.16 -3.78
C GLU A 205 14.49 3.75 -3.26
N GLN A 206 14.54 3.27 -2.01
CA GLN A 206 15.78 2.82 -1.38
C GLN A 206 16.24 1.50 -2.00
N PRO A 207 17.54 1.21 -2.05
CA PRO A 207 18.04 -0.11 -2.46
C PRO A 207 17.71 -1.20 -1.43
N TRP A 208 17.49 -0.81 -0.17
CA TRP A 208 17.09 -1.72 0.91
C TRP A 208 16.39 -0.96 2.03
N VAL A 209 15.57 -1.70 2.79
CA VAL A 209 14.78 -1.21 3.94
C VAL A 209 14.92 -2.14 5.13
N HIS A 210 14.69 -1.62 6.33
CA HIS A 210 14.71 -2.38 7.58
C HIS A 210 13.36 -3.05 7.84
N ARG A 211 13.42 -4.33 8.21
CA ARG A 211 12.33 -5.11 8.78
C ARG A 211 12.73 -5.58 10.17
N ILE A 212 12.45 -4.75 11.18
CA ILE A 212 12.79 -4.96 12.59
C ILE A 212 14.28 -5.28 12.80
N LEU A 213 14.70 -6.55 12.72
CA LEU A 213 16.09 -7.02 12.86
C LEU A 213 16.73 -7.47 11.52
N SER A 214 15.95 -7.52 10.44
CA SER A 214 16.39 -7.92 9.10
C SER A 214 16.39 -6.72 8.14
N ARG A 215 16.95 -6.93 6.94
CA ARG A 215 16.85 -5.99 5.82
C ARG A 215 16.17 -6.67 4.66
N ASP A 216 15.29 -5.95 3.98
CA ASP A 216 14.67 -6.40 2.75
C ASP A 216 15.16 -5.53 1.59
N ALA A 217 15.32 -6.13 0.41
CA ALA A 217 15.69 -5.41 -0.79
C ALA A 217 14.58 -4.45 -1.20
N GLY A 218 14.95 -3.21 -1.49
CA GLY A 218 14.06 -2.24 -2.13
C GLY A 218 14.12 -2.36 -3.65
N ASN A 219 13.75 -1.31 -4.38
CA ASN A 219 13.89 -1.26 -5.84
C ASN A 219 15.06 -0.36 -6.27
N GLY A 220 15.51 0.57 -5.42
CA GLY A 220 16.70 1.39 -5.70
C GLY A 220 16.54 2.33 -6.90
N ARG A 221 15.30 2.74 -7.21
CA ARG A 221 14.98 3.56 -8.39
C ARG A 221 14.08 4.75 -8.05
N GLY A 222 14.09 5.75 -8.93
CA GLY A 222 13.08 6.81 -8.95
C GLY A 222 11.84 6.42 -9.76
N ALA A 223 10.92 7.38 -9.91
CA ALA A 223 9.78 7.25 -10.80
C ALA A 223 10.26 7.07 -12.26
N ALA A 224 9.65 6.15 -13.00
CA ALA A 224 10.07 5.76 -14.34
C ALA A 224 8.85 5.47 -15.21
N LYS A 225 8.62 6.29 -16.23
CA LYS A 225 7.45 6.19 -17.12
C LYS A 225 7.37 4.84 -17.86
N ASP A 226 8.52 4.24 -18.13
CA ASP A 226 8.74 2.97 -18.81
C ASP A 226 9.16 1.85 -17.84
N PHE A 227 8.75 1.94 -16.56
CA PHE A 227 9.09 0.92 -15.58
C PHE A 227 8.70 -0.49 -16.07
N ASP A 228 9.58 -1.45 -15.82
CA ASP A 228 9.26 -2.86 -15.96
C ASP A 228 8.40 -3.30 -14.77
N PRO A 229 7.32 -4.09 -14.95
CA PRO A 229 6.54 -4.61 -13.84
C PRO A 229 7.42 -5.26 -12.76
N GLU A 230 8.50 -5.95 -13.14
CA GLU A 230 9.44 -6.63 -12.24
C GLU A 230 10.25 -5.67 -11.35
N ASP A 231 10.45 -4.43 -11.80
CA ASP A 231 11.21 -3.39 -11.06
C ASP A 231 10.34 -2.65 -10.02
N THR A 232 9.31 -3.31 -9.50
CA THR A 232 8.32 -2.76 -8.56
C THR A 232 8.12 -3.72 -7.37
N LYS A 233 7.32 -3.35 -6.37
CA LYS A 233 6.83 -4.30 -5.35
C LYS A 233 5.46 -4.83 -5.69
N VAL A 234 4.57 -3.91 -6.07
CA VAL A 234 3.18 -4.22 -6.41
C VAL A 234 2.80 -3.37 -7.61
N THR A 235 2.09 -3.95 -8.56
CA THR A 235 1.46 -3.19 -9.63
C THR A 235 -0.03 -3.47 -9.72
N THR A 236 -0.77 -2.47 -10.20
CA THR A 236 -2.13 -2.64 -10.72
C THR A 236 -2.19 -2.07 -12.14
N TYR A 237 -2.72 -2.84 -13.07
CA TYR A 237 -2.91 -2.43 -14.46
C TYR A 237 -4.40 -2.47 -14.75
N ILE A 238 -4.95 -1.40 -15.32
CA ILE A 238 -6.31 -1.35 -15.82
C ILE A 238 -6.21 -1.25 -17.34
N ASP A 239 -6.44 -2.35 -18.02
CA ASP A 239 -6.53 -2.38 -19.47
C ASP A 239 -7.99 -2.18 -19.86
N TYR A 240 -8.33 -0.93 -20.18
CA TYR A 240 -9.66 -0.56 -20.60
C TYR A 240 -9.99 -1.08 -22.00
N ASP A 241 -8.99 -1.31 -22.86
CA ASP A 241 -9.22 -1.82 -24.21
C ASP A 241 -9.61 -3.31 -24.18
N ASN A 242 -8.94 -4.11 -23.34
CA ASN A 242 -9.21 -5.54 -23.19
C ASN A 242 -10.18 -5.89 -22.05
N GLY A 243 -10.57 -4.92 -21.22
CA GLY A 243 -11.53 -5.12 -20.14
C GLY A 243 -10.97 -5.99 -19.00
N ILE A 244 -9.78 -5.67 -18.49
CA ILE A 244 -9.18 -6.40 -17.38
C ILE A 244 -8.45 -5.49 -16.40
N VAL A 245 -8.50 -5.87 -15.12
CA VAL A 245 -7.61 -5.36 -14.08
C VAL A 245 -6.66 -6.47 -13.67
N VAL A 246 -5.36 -6.19 -13.69
CA VAL A 246 -4.28 -7.11 -13.27
C VAL A 246 -3.61 -6.55 -12.03
N MET A 247 -3.49 -7.37 -10.98
CA MET A 247 -2.71 -7.06 -9.78
C MET A 247 -1.54 -8.05 -9.69
N ARG A 248 -0.32 -7.52 -9.58
CA ARG A 248 0.91 -8.32 -9.50
C ARG A 248 1.67 -7.97 -8.23
N GLN A 249 2.13 -8.98 -7.50
CA GLN A 249 3.05 -8.81 -6.37
C GLN A 249 4.36 -9.53 -6.68
N ASN A 250 5.46 -8.78 -6.60
CA ASN A 250 6.80 -9.33 -6.79
C ASN A 250 7.35 -9.96 -5.52
N PRO A 251 8.34 -10.87 -5.65
CA PRO A 251 8.97 -11.48 -4.49
C PRO A 251 9.60 -10.43 -3.56
N SER A 252 9.48 -10.70 -2.26
CA SER A 252 10.22 -10.00 -1.22
C SER A 252 11.51 -10.75 -0.94
N VAL A 253 12.62 -10.01 -0.86
CA VAL A 253 13.98 -10.56 -0.72
C VAL A 253 14.56 -10.08 0.59
N GLU A 254 14.82 -10.99 1.53
CA GLU A 254 15.62 -10.72 2.73
C GLU A 254 17.10 -10.73 2.37
N LEU A 255 17.85 -9.74 2.86
CA LEU A 255 19.28 -9.56 2.63
C LEU A 255 20.08 -9.87 3.90
N ASN A 256 21.24 -10.48 3.70
CA ASN A 256 22.30 -10.55 4.71
C ASN A 256 22.95 -9.17 4.91
N PRO A 257 23.72 -8.96 6.01
CA PRO A 257 24.44 -7.70 6.23
C PRO A 257 25.40 -7.30 5.11
N ASP A 258 25.93 -8.28 4.37
CA ASP A 258 26.81 -8.09 3.21
C ASP A 258 26.05 -7.81 1.90
N GLY A 259 24.71 -7.78 1.94
CA GLY A 259 23.85 -7.54 0.78
C GLY A 259 23.54 -8.78 -0.06
N SER A 260 24.05 -9.96 0.29
CA SER A 260 23.68 -11.20 -0.38
C SER A 260 22.24 -11.61 -0.05
N VAL A 261 21.60 -12.34 -0.98
CA VAL A 261 20.25 -12.87 -0.78
C VAL A 261 20.27 -13.91 0.34
N ARG A 262 19.43 -13.72 1.35
CA ARG A 262 19.23 -14.66 2.46
C ARG A 262 18.03 -15.57 2.23
N GLN A 263 16.90 -14.97 1.85
CA GLN A 263 15.66 -15.70 1.59
C GLN A 263 14.76 -14.89 0.66
N VAL A 264 14.06 -15.59 -0.24
CA VAL A 264 13.02 -15.00 -1.09
C VAL A 264 11.68 -15.63 -0.77
N LYS A 265 10.63 -14.81 -0.68
CA LYS A 265 9.24 -15.28 -0.59
C LYS A 265 8.32 -14.37 -1.40
N VAL A 266 7.30 -14.96 -2.01
CA VAL A 266 6.22 -14.23 -2.67
C VAL A 266 4.94 -14.34 -1.85
N GLY A 267 4.22 -13.21 -1.74
CA GLY A 267 2.92 -13.14 -1.09
C GLY A 267 1.82 -13.18 -2.14
N VAL A 268 0.61 -13.56 -1.71
CA VAL A 268 -0.56 -13.49 -2.59
C VAL A 268 -1.23 -12.13 -2.39
N PRO A 269 -1.27 -11.26 -3.42
CA PRO A 269 -1.98 -10.00 -3.32
C PRO A 269 -3.47 -10.25 -3.21
N GLN A 270 -4.14 -9.41 -2.41
CA GLN A 270 -5.58 -9.47 -2.17
C GLN A 270 -6.21 -8.13 -2.51
N GLY A 271 -7.51 -8.15 -2.76
CA GLY A 271 -8.22 -6.93 -3.10
C GLY A 271 -9.52 -7.22 -3.84
N SER A 272 -10.19 -6.15 -4.23
CA SER A 272 -11.45 -6.21 -4.95
C SER A 272 -11.58 -5.06 -5.94
N VAL A 273 -12.29 -5.33 -7.03
CA VAL A 273 -12.59 -4.37 -8.10
C VAL A 273 -14.09 -4.13 -8.17
N ALA A 274 -14.50 -2.87 -8.28
CA ALA A 274 -15.86 -2.48 -8.64
C ALA A 274 -15.81 -1.54 -9.85
N GLN A 275 -16.77 -1.64 -10.77
CA GLN A 275 -16.85 -0.77 -11.94
C GLN A 275 -18.19 -0.01 -11.95
N ALA A 276 -18.11 1.31 -12.10
CA ALA A 276 -19.26 2.18 -12.25
C ALA A 276 -19.72 2.25 -13.72
N ALA A 277 -20.96 2.73 -13.92
CA ALA A 277 -21.57 2.79 -15.25
C ALA A 277 -20.89 3.77 -16.23
N ASP A 278 -20.13 4.73 -15.72
CA ASP A 278 -19.32 5.66 -16.51
C ASP A 278 -17.95 5.09 -16.90
N GLY A 279 -17.68 3.82 -16.56
CA GLY A 279 -16.40 3.16 -16.81
C GLY A 279 -15.39 3.34 -15.67
N SER A 280 -15.69 4.12 -14.62
CA SER A 280 -14.78 4.30 -13.49
C SER A 280 -14.53 2.98 -12.76
N VAL A 281 -13.29 2.74 -12.37
CA VAL A 281 -12.86 1.51 -11.69
C VAL A 281 -12.35 1.86 -10.30
N ARG A 282 -12.94 1.26 -9.27
CA ARG A 282 -12.45 1.31 -7.89
C ARG A 282 -11.69 0.03 -7.58
N ILE A 283 -10.44 0.18 -7.13
CA ILE A 283 -9.55 -0.92 -6.77
C ILE A 283 -9.17 -0.77 -5.29
N LYS A 284 -9.64 -1.73 -4.49
CA LYS A 284 -9.06 -1.98 -3.17
C LYS A 284 -7.94 -2.99 -3.35
N TYR A 285 -6.74 -2.66 -2.86
CA TYR A 285 -5.57 -3.52 -3.00
C TYR A 285 -4.87 -3.68 -1.65
N ASP A 286 -4.27 -4.86 -1.47
CA ASP A 286 -3.50 -5.19 -0.28
C ASP A 286 -2.42 -6.22 -0.60
N ALA A 287 -1.18 -5.87 -0.30
CA ALA A 287 -0.02 -6.72 -0.52
C ALA A 287 0.88 -6.70 0.72
N GLY A 288 0.78 -7.76 1.52
CA GLY A 288 1.61 -7.97 2.69
C GLY A 288 3.00 -8.49 2.32
N ASN A 289 4.01 -8.10 3.09
CA ASN A 289 5.35 -8.68 2.98
C ASN A 289 5.33 -10.12 3.56
N PRO A 290 5.54 -11.17 2.75
CA PRO A 290 5.51 -12.58 3.20
C PRO A 290 6.67 -12.96 4.12
N LEU A 291 7.70 -12.12 4.24
CA LEU A 291 8.81 -12.29 5.19
C LEU A 291 8.53 -11.60 6.53
N ALA A 292 7.53 -10.74 6.63
CA ALA A 292 7.14 -10.12 7.88
C ALA A 292 6.38 -11.10 8.79
N PRO A 293 6.49 -10.96 10.13
CA PRO A 293 5.72 -11.79 11.05
C PRO A 293 4.22 -11.71 10.75
N GLY A 294 3.55 -12.86 10.62
CA GLY A 294 2.15 -12.93 10.19
C GLY A 294 1.19 -12.08 11.03
N ALA A 295 1.41 -11.97 12.34
CA ALA A 295 0.59 -11.12 13.21
C ALA A 295 0.62 -9.63 12.85
N LEU A 296 1.64 -9.16 12.11
CA LEU A 296 1.78 -7.78 11.66
C LEU A 296 1.24 -7.55 10.25
N THR A 297 0.92 -8.61 9.50
CA THR A 297 0.46 -8.56 8.10
C THR A 297 -0.89 -9.23 7.88
N ASP A 298 -1.45 -9.88 8.91
CA ASP A 298 -2.77 -10.51 8.88
C ASP A 298 -3.89 -9.47 8.99
N LYS A 299 -4.81 -9.52 8.02
CA LYS A 299 -6.03 -8.70 7.95
C LYS A 299 -6.96 -8.93 9.14
N HIS A 300 -6.99 -10.15 9.68
CA HIS A 300 -7.77 -10.51 10.87
C HIS A 300 -6.94 -10.39 12.16
N GLY A 301 -5.69 -9.96 12.03
CA GLY A 301 -4.76 -9.77 13.13
C GLY A 301 -5.04 -8.52 13.96
N PRO A 302 -4.28 -8.30 15.04
CA PRO A 302 -4.53 -7.24 16.01
C PRO A 302 -4.40 -5.81 15.45
N LEU A 303 -3.80 -5.63 14.27
CA LEU A 303 -3.63 -4.34 13.59
C LEU A 303 -4.73 -4.03 12.57
N GLY A 304 -5.56 -5.01 12.17
CA GLY A 304 -6.65 -4.82 11.20
C GLY A 304 -6.19 -4.13 9.91
N ASP A 305 -6.79 -2.97 9.61
CA ASP A 305 -6.49 -2.16 8.42
C ASP A 305 -5.17 -1.36 8.53
N HIS A 306 -4.57 -1.27 9.73
CA HIS A 306 -3.27 -0.62 9.99
C HIS A 306 -2.10 -1.60 10.01
N ARG A 307 -2.27 -2.78 9.41
CA ARG A 307 -1.22 -3.81 9.33
C ARG A 307 -0.11 -3.40 8.34
N LEU A 308 1.08 -3.95 8.52
CA LEU A 308 2.28 -3.66 7.71
C LEU A 308 2.17 -4.27 6.31
N SER A 309 1.28 -3.71 5.51
CA SER A 309 0.96 -4.11 4.14
C SER A 309 0.90 -2.88 3.26
N VAL A 310 1.25 -3.04 2.00
CA VAL A 310 1.08 -2.01 0.99
C VAL A 310 -0.37 -2.08 0.54
N ASN A 311 -1.19 -1.12 0.96
CA ASN A 311 -2.63 -1.17 0.74
C ASN A 311 -3.26 0.19 0.44
N GLY A 312 -4.47 0.16 -0.12
CA GLY A 312 -5.20 1.36 -0.50
C GLY A 312 -6.53 1.04 -1.17
N ASP A 313 -7.26 2.11 -1.47
CA ASP A 313 -8.57 2.13 -2.12
C ASP A 313 -8.57 3.32 -3.09
N LEU A 314 -8.33 3.03 -4.37
CA LEU A 314 -8.16 4.03 -5.41
C LEU A 314 -9.29 3.94 -6.43
N VAL A 315 -9.75 5.09 -6.90
CA VAL A 315 -10.72 5.25 -7.98
C VAL A 315 -10.01 5.84 -9.18
N PHE A 316 -10.16 5.15 -10.31
CA PHE A 316 -9.68 5.56 -11.62
C PHE A 316 -10.88 5.97 -12.46
N THR A 317 -10.98 7.27 -12.75
CA THR A 317 -12.12 7.86 -13.45
C THR A 317 -11.69 8.23 -14.87
N PRO A 318 -12.13 7.50 -15.92
CA PRO A 318 -11.90 7.88 -17.30
C PRO A 318 -12.44 9.27 -17.63
N GLY A 319 -11.68 10.03 -18.42
CA GLY A 319 -12.06 11.36 -18.87
C GLY A 319 -11.55 11.66 -20.29
N PRO A 320 -11.97 12.79 -20.88
CA PRO A 320 -11.53 13.23 -22.21
C PRO A 320 -10.02 13.53 -22.27
N ASP A 321 -9.44 13.99 -21.15
CA ASP A 321 -8.01 14.32 -21.03
C ASP A 321 -7.17 13.14 -20.49
N GLY A 322 -7.78 11.96 -20.36
CA GLY A 322 -7.20 10.78 -19.72
C GLY A 322 -7.84 10.44 -18.39
N VAL A 323 -7.27 9.44 -17.72
CA VAL A 323 -7.76 8.96 -16.43
C VAL A 323 -7.37 9.92 -15.31
N HIS A 324 -8.29 10.16 -14.38
CA HIS A 324 -8.05 10.84 -13.12
C HIS A 324 -8.01 9.83 -11.97
N VAL A 325 -7.18 10.08 -10.95
CA VAL A 325 -6.99 9.16 -9.82
C VAL A 325 -7.29 9.87 -8.50
N ASP A 326 -8.16 9.27 -7.70
CA ASP A 326 -8.50 9.70 -6.34
C ASP A 326 -8.51 8.51 -5.38
N GLY A 327 -8.51 8.78 -4.08
CA GLY A 327 -8.77 7.75 -3.06
C GLY A 327 -7.81 7.83 -1.89
N THR A 328 -7.58 6.70 -1.23
CA THR A 328 -6.71 6.61 -0.05
C THR A 328 -5.66 5.54 -0.24
N ARG A 329 -4.44 5.77 0.23
CA ARG A 329 -3.37 4.77 0.18
C ARG A 329 -2.47 4.86 1.40
N SER A 330 -1.72 3.80 1.67
CA SER A 330 -0.69 3.81 2.70
C SER A 330 0.40 4.85 2.40
N ASP A 331 0.98 5.47 3.44
CA ASP A 331 2.05 6.49 3.35
C ASP A 331 3.39 5.96 2.81
N TYR A 332 3.43 4.66 2.51
CA TYR A 332 4.57 3.95 1.96
C TYR A 332 4.09 2.76 1.11
N PRO A 333 4.79 2.38 0.03
CA PRO A 333 6.00 2.99 -0.54
C PRO A 333 5.64 4.16 -1.49
N SER A 334 6.46 4.51 -2.49
CA SER A 334 6.08 5.53 -3.50
C SER A 334 5.07 4.93 -4.50
N LEU A 335 4.20 5.76 -5.08
CA LEU A 335 3.21 5.39 -6.12
C LEU A 335 3.42 6.22 -7.38
N GLU A 336 3.33 5.58 -8.54
CA GLU A 336 3.35 6.22 -9.85
C GLU A 336 2.24 5.63 -10.69
N VAL A 337 1.58 6.49 -11.45
CA VAL A 337 0.51 6.12 -12.37
C VAL A 337 0.77 6.77 -13.71
N TYR A 338 0.77 5.96 -14.75
CA TYR A 338 0.86 6.38 -16.14
C TYR A 338 -0.32 5.80 -16.92
N GLN A 339 -0.70 6.47 -18.00
CA GLN A 339 -1.70 5.97 -18.93
C GLN A 339 -1.09 5.85 -20.31
N ASP A 340 -1.12 4.66 -20.88
CA ASP A 340 -0.67 4.36 -22.24
C ASP A 340 -1.86 4.56 -23.19
N LEU A 341 -1.77 5.59 -24.02
CA LEU A 341 -2.74 5.89 -25.08
C LEU A 341 -2.09 5.69 -26.46
N PRO A 342 -2.88 5.62 -27.56
CA PRO A 342 -2.32 5.50 -28.91
C PRO A 342 -1.31 6.61 -29.28
N GLY A 343 -1.44 7.80 -28.69
CA GLY A 343 -0.51 8.94 -28.88
C GLY A 343 0.76 8.87 -28.03
N GLY A 344 0.92 7.83 -27.21
CA GLY A 344 2.02 7.65 -26.26
C GLY A 344 1.54 7.64 -24.81
N ALA A 345 2.44 7.23 -23.93
CA ALA A 345 2.17 7.23 -22.49
C ALA A 345 2.11 8.66 -21.95
N GLN A 346 1.30 8.90 -20.91
CA GLN A 346 1.25 10.15 -20.16
C GLN A 346 1.36 9.90 -18.65
N THR A 347 1.86 10.89 -17.92
CA THR A 347 1.93 10.85 -16.46
C THR A 347 0.60 11.28 -15.88
N VAL A 348 0.02 10.42 -15.05
CA VAL A 348 -1.25 10.68 -14.36
C VAL A 348 -0.97 11.15 -12.93
N LEU A 349 -0.12 10.41 -12.21
CA LEU A 349 0.21 10.70 -10.82
C LEU A 349 1.64 10.24 -10.51
N ILE A 350 2.38 11.04 -9.75
CA ILE A 350 3.56 10.59 -9.02
C ILE A 350 3.37 11.06 -7.59
N ASP A 351 3.30 10.11 -6.67
CA ASP A 351 3.06 10.33 -5.26
C ASP A 351 4.17 9.64 -4.43
N PRO A 352 5.22 10.40 -4.05
CA PRO A 352 6.35 9.86 -3.30
C PRO A 352 5.93 9.30 -1.94
N ALA A 353 6.65 8.30 -1.45
CA ALA A 353 6.51 7.86 -0.07
C ALA A 353 6.70 9.04 0.89
N GLN A 354 5.93 9.09 1.97
CA GLN A 354 6.04 10.15 2.97
C GLN A 354 7.45 10.23 3.59
N SER A 355 8.23 9.14 3.53
CA SER A 355 9.63 9.11 3.94
C SER A 355 10.50 8.26 3.01
N GLY A 356 11.59 8.87 2.54
CA GLY A 356 12.63 8.20 1.75
C GLY A 356 13.69 7.45 2.58
N ARG A 357 13.39 7.13 3.85
CA ARG A 357 14.35 6.48 4.78
C ARG A 357 14.19 4.96 4.77
N SER A 358 15.28 4.23 5.00
CA SER A 358 15.25 2.76 5.02
C SER A 358 14.36 2.15 6.12
N HIS A 359 14.02 2.87 7.20
CA HIS A 359 13.07 2.39 8.21
C HIS A 359 11.61 2.79 7.95
N ALA A 360 11.34 3.53 6.88
CA ALA A 360 10.01 4.04 6.56
C ALA A 360 8.90 2.98 6.49
N PRO A 361 9.10 1.75 5.98
CA PRO A 361 8.01 0.76 5.96
C PRO A 361 7.41 0.51 7.35
N MET A 362 8.24 0.41 8.40
CA MET A 362 7.76 0.16 9.76
C MET A 362 7.00 1.35 10.36
N LEU A 363 7.25 2.56 9.86
CA LEU A 363 6.72 3.79 10.41
C LEU A 363 5.52 4.33 9.65
N ASN A 364 5.39 3.96 8.37
CA ASN A 364 4.48 4.63 7.46
C ASN A 364 3.43 3.65 6.87
N LEU A 365 3.71 2.34 6.80
CA LEU A 365 2.70 1.37 6.33
C LEU A 365 1.39 1.36 7.15
N PRO A 366 1.38 1.61 8.48
CA PRO A 366 0.14 1.70 9.24
C PRO A 366 -0.71 2.95 8.97
N PHE A 367 -0.17 3.96 8.28
CA PHE A 367 -0.81 5.26 8.07
C PHE A 367 -1.16 5.47 6.61
N HIS A 368 -2.11 6.38 6.36
CA HIS A 368 -2.69 6.62 5.06
C HIS A 368 -2.91 8.11 4.82
N HIS A 369 -2.88 8.51 3.55
CA HIS A 369 -3.27 9.84 3.09
C HIS A 369 -4.19 9.77 1.87
N ASP A 370 -4.85 10.90 1.62
CA ASP A 370 -5.74 11.08 0.47
C ASP A 370 -4.95 11.45 -0.80
N ILE A 371 -5.33 10.86 -1.91
CA ILE A 371 -5.00 11.32 -3.27
C ILE A 371 -6.22 12.07 -3.82
N GLY A 372 -5.96 13.25 -4.39
CA GLY A 372 -7.00 14.07 -5.02
C GLY A 372 -8.11 14.42 -4.03
N VAL A 373 -9.36 14.08 -4.34
CA VAL A 373 -10.49 14.33 -3.43
C VAL A 373 -10.66 13.27 -2.33
N GLY A 374 -9.76 12.30 -2.27
CA GLY A 374 -9.72 11.28 -1.23
C GLY A 374 -10.92 10.35 -1.26
N GLY A 375 -11.33 9.87 -0.09
CA GLY A 375 -12.48 8.97 0.05
C GLY A 375 -13.82 9.51 -0.45
N LYS A 376 -13.93 10.81 -0.79
CA LYS A 376 -15.14 11.35 -1.43
C LYS A 376 -15.40 10.75 -2.82
N ALA A 377 -14.34 10.28 -3.50
CA ALA A 377 -14.46 9.60 -4.79
C ALA A 377 -15.18 8.24 -4.69
N PHE A 378 -15.42 7.72 -3.49
CA PHE A 378 -16.10 6.44 -3.28
C PHE A 378 -17.62 6.53 -3.40
N ALA A 379 -18.20 7.74 -3.30
CA ALA A 379 -19.64 7.94 -3.27
C ALA A 379 -20.39 7.36 -4.49
N PRO A 380 -19.91 7.48 -5.73
CA PRO A 380 -20.53 6.82 -6.89
C PRO A 380 -20.58 5.30 -6.78
N PHE A 381 -19.63 4.68 -6.07
CA PHE A 381 -19.60 3.24 -5.86
C PHE A 381 -20.46 2.82 -4.66
N ASP A 382 -20.47 3.60 -3.58
CA ASP A 382 -21.23 3.29 -2.37
C ASP A 382 -22.75 3.48 -2.57
N HIS A 383 -23.14 4.29 -3.57
CA HIS A 383 -24.54 4.58 -3.89
C HIS A 383 -24.92 4.28 -5.35
N GLY A 384 -24.05 3.64 -6.14
CA GLY A 384 -24.28 3.40 -7.57
C GLY A 384 -25.01 2.09 -7.90
N GLY A 385 -25.25 1.23 -6.91
CA GLY A 385 -25.89 -0.06 -7.10
C GLY A 385 -27.42 0.00 -7.22
N SER A 386 -28.03 -1.17 -7.03
CA SER A 386 -29.48 -1.38 -7.14
C SER A 386 -30.28 -0.60 -6.09
N TRP A 387 -31.53 -0.30 -6.41
CA TRP A 387 -32.45 0.30 -5.44
C TRP A 387 -32.92 -0.73 -4.42
N ASN A 388 -32.80 -0.42 -3.12
CA ASN A 388 -33.34 -1.23 -2.05
C ASN A 388 -34.69 -0.65 -1.56
N PRO A 389 -35.84 -1.21 -1.98
CA PRO A 389 -37.15 -0.65 -1.65
C PRO A 389 -37.51 -0.77 -0.16
N ARG A 390 -36.81 -1.62 0.60
CA ARG A 390 -37.06 -1.81 2.04
C ARG A 390 -36.51 -0.65 2.88
N PHE A 391 -35.43 -0.03 2.42
CA PHE A 391 -34.71 1.00 3.16
C PHE A 391 -34.66 2.35 2.43
N ASP A 392 -35.27 2.45 1.25
CA ASP A 392 -35.32 3.67 0.43
C ASP A 392 -33.91 4.24 0.12
N VAL A 393 -32.94 3.35 -0.12
CA VAL A 393 -31.55 3.70 -0.43
C VAL A 393 -31.00 2.87 -1.58
N ARG A 394 -30.02 3.43 -2.32
CA ARG A 394 -29.23 2.65 -3.28
C ARG A 394 -28.19 1.81 -2.54
N THR A 395 -28.00 0.57 -2.98
CA THR A 395 -26.93 -0.30 -2.48
C THR A 395 -25.59 0.10 -3.09
N PRO A 396 -24.47 -0.30 -2.47
CA PRO A 396 -23.16 -0.22 -3.13
C PRO A 396 -23.14 -1.06 -4.42
N ILE A 397 -22.28 -0.66 -5.36
CA ILE A 397 -21.90 -1.50 -6.50
C ILE A 397 -21.17 -2.74 -5.95
N PRO A 398 -21.56 -3.96 -6.34
CA PRO A 398 -20.87 -5.16 -5.91
C PRO A 398 -19.38 -5.12 -6.29
N ALA A 399 -18.51 -5.31 -5.30
CA ALA A 399 -17.09 -5.51 -5.53
C ALA A 399 -16.82 -6.99 -5.81
N THR A 400 -15.90 -7.25 -6.74
CA THR A 400 -15.47 -8.59 -7.13
C THR A 400 -14.03 -8.79 -6.68
N ASP A 401 -13.79 -9.83 -5.91
CA ASP A 401 -12.44 -10.16 -5.44
C ASP A 401 -11.55 -10.60 -6.61
N PHE A 402 -10.26 -10.27 -6.50
CA PHE A 402 -9.24 -10.72 -7.43
C PHE A 402 -9.13 -12.26 -7.47
N GLY A 403 -9.09 -12.83 -8.68
CA GLY A 403 -9.03 -14.28 -8.89
C GLY A 403 -7.84 -14.74 -9.74
N PRO A 404 -7.73 -16.06 -10.03
CA PRO A 404 -6.64 -16.62 -10.83
C PRO A 404 -6.76 -16.25 -12.32
N THR A 405 -5.64 -16.29 -13.04
CA THR A 405 -5.57 -15.99 -14.49
C THR A 405 -6.28 -17.02 -15.38
N THR A 406 -6.41 -18.27 -14.92
CA THR A 406 -7.05 -19.37 -15.67
C THR A 406 -8.59 -19.32 -15.64
N GLY A 407 -9.17 -18.54 -14.73
CA GLY A 407 -10.61 -18.35 -14.61
C GLY A 407 -10.93 -16.99 -13.99
N PRO A 408 -10.69 -15.88 -14.71
CA PRO A 408 -10.84 -14.54 -14.16
C PRO A 408 -12.30 -14.28 -13.75
N PRO A 409 -12.57 -13.85 -12.50
CA PRO A 409 -13.88 -13.38 -12.10
C PRO A 409 -14.23 -12.08 -12.84
N SER A 410 -15.52 -11.72 -12.90
CA SER A 410 -15.97 -10.53 -13.65
C SER A 410 -16.72 -9.56 -12.75
N ALA A 411 -16.25 -8.32 -12.70
CA ALA A 411 -17.00 -7.19 -12.17
C ALA A 411 -17.81 -6.59 -13.32
N SER A 412 -19.13 -6.69 -13.26
CA SER A 412 -20.00 -6.03 -14.23
C SER A 412 -20.40 -4.64 -13.74
N SER A 413 -20.50 -3.69 -14.66
CA SER A 413 -21.14 -2.40 -14.37
C SER A 413 -22.58 -2.63 -13.92
N ALA A 414 -23.00 -1.95 -12.84
CA ALA A 414 -24.38 -2.04 -12.37
C ALA A 414 -25.33 -1.51 -13.47
N PRO A 415 -26.45 -2.20 -13.78
CA PRO A 415 -27.38 -1.75 -14.79
C PRO A 415 -28.06 -0.44 -14.33
N GLY A 416 -27.54 0.68 -14.80
CA GLY A 416 -28.19 1.98 -14.68
C GLY A 416 -29.41 2.03 -15.59
N ARG A 417 -30.59 1.65 -15.08
CA ARG A 417 -31.87 2.07 -15.70
C ARG A 417 -32.61 3.00 -14.73
N PRO A 418 -32.94 4.24 -15.13
CA PRO A 418 -33.96 5.01 -14.44
C PRO A 418 -35.28 4.23 -14.58
N GLY A 419 -35.91 3.90 -13.46
CA GLY A 419 -37.21 3.25 -13.47
C GLY A 419 -38.22 4.11 -14.23
N GLY A 420 -38.66 3.61 -15.39
CA GLY A 420 -39.86 4.12 -16.04
C GLY A 420 -41.04 3.86 -15.12
N VAL A 421 -41.79 4.92 -14.82
CA VAL A 421 -43.05 4.86 -14.07
C VAL A 421 -44.02 3.97 -14.85
N PRO A 422 -44.62 2.91 -14.26
CA PRO A 422 -45.69 2.20 -14.92
C PRO A 422 -46.94 3.09 -14.96
N ALA A 423 -47.53 3.20 -16.15
CA ALA A 423 -48.83 3.84 -16.39
C ALA A 423 -49.98 3.01 -15.81
#